data_AF-A0A1M5AJK9-F1
#
_entry.id   AF-A0A1M5AJK9-F1
#
_cell.length_a   1.000
_cell.length_b   1.000
_cell.length_c   1.000
_cell.angle_alpha   90.00
_cell.angle_beta   90.00
_cell.angle_gamma   90.00
#
_symmetry.space_group_name_H-M   'P 1'
#
loop_
_entity.id
_entity.type
_entity.pdbx_description
1 polymer ?
#
loop_
_entity_poly.entity_id
_entity_poly.type
_entity_poly.pdbx_seq_one_letter_code
_entity_poly.pdbx_strand_id
1 'polypeptide(L)' 'MKNIKKLNRKQQKQINGGAINKCSETRPCFIGYCCQGACMEHICME' A
#
# COMPACT_ATOMS: atom_id res chain seq x y z
N MET A 1 -6.22 -1.39 28.47
CA MET A 1 -6.40 -1.13 27.03
C MET A 1 -5.56 0.09 26.67
N LYS A 2 -4.47 -0.08 25.90
CA LYS A 2 -3.62 1.06 25.52
C LYS A 2 -4.43 1.93 24.55
N ASN A 3 -4.62 3.21 24.87
CA ASN A 3 -5.22 4.21 23.99
C ASN A 3 -4.41 4.29 22.70
N ILE A 4 -4.79 3.52 21.68
CA ILE A 4 -4.25 3.65 20.34
C ILE A 4 -4.70 5.03 19.86
N LYS A 5 -3.82 6.03 19.97
CA LYS A 5 -4.07 7.39 19.46
C LYS A 5 -4.58 7.25 18.03
N LYS A 6 -5.80 7.73 17.77
CA LYS A 6 -6.35 7.81 16.42
C LYS A 6 -5.38 8.64 15.57
N LEU A 7 -4.59 7.96 14.75
CA LEU A 7 -3.69 8.59 13.80
C LEU A 7 -4.51 9.46 12.86
N ASN A 8 -4.04 10.68 12.62
CA ASN A 8 -4.71 11.54 11.65
C ASN A 8 -4.54 10.94 10.24
N ARG A 9 -5.42 11.30 9.30
CA ARG A 9 -5.40 10.74 7.92
C ARG A 9 -4.03 10.90 7.23
N LYS A 10 -3.27 11.94 7.53
CA LYS A 10 -1.91 12.15 6.97
C LYS A 10 -0.89 11.17 7.55
N GLN A 11 -0.94 10.92 8.86
CA GLN A 11 -0.07 9.96 9.54
C GLN A 11 -0.44 8.51 9.14
N GLN A 12 -1.73 8.21 9.01
CA GLN A 12 -2.18 6.94 8.42
C GLN A 12 -1.67 6.77 6.99
N LYS A 13 -1.67 7.84 6.19
CA LYS A 13 -1.14 7.81 4.83
C LYS A 13 0.38 7.59 4.82
N GLN A 14 1.14 8.12 5.78
CA GLN A 14 2.58 7.87 5.89
C GLN A 14 2.90 6.44 6.35
N ILE A 15 2.15 5.90 7.32
CA ILE A 15 2.33 4.52 7.80
C ILE A 15 1.91 3.50 6.74
N ASN A 16 0.79 3.73 6.06
CA ASN A 16 0.28 2.83 5.02
C ASN A 16 0.83 3.15 3.62
N GLY A 17 1.95 3.87 3.52
CA GLY A 17 2.62 4.18 2.26
C GLY A 17 1.76 4.97 1.28
N GLY A 18 1.76 6.30 1.43
CA GLY A 18 0.79 7.18 0.79
C GLY A 18 0.63 6.95 -0.70
N ALA A 19 -0.63 6.80 -1.13
CA ALA A 19 -1.00 6.60 -2.54
C ALA A 19 -0.10 5.58 -3.27
N ILE A 20 0.32 4.51 -2.58
CA ILE A 20 0.70 3.29 -3.27
C ILE A 20 -0.49 2.92 -4.15
N ASN A 21 -0.27 2.87 -5.46
CA ASN A 21 -1.24 2.35 -6.41
C ASN A 21 -1.56 0.93 -5.96
N LYS A 22 -2.66 0.79 -5.21
CA LYS A 22 -3.03 -0.47 -4.60
C LYS A 22 -3.44 -1.42 -5.70
N CYS A 23 -2.90 -2.61 -5.62
CA CYS A 23 -3.24 -3.68 -6.55
C CYS A 23 -3.93 -4.81 -5.80
N SER A 24 -4.83 -5.49 -6.51
CA SER A 24 -5.54 -6.67 -6.06
C SER A 24 -5.82 -7.57 -7.27
N GLU A 25 -6.30 -8.79 -7.04
CA GLU A 25 -6.69 -9.70 -8.14
C GLU A 25 -7.69 -9.06 -9.11
N THR A 26 -8.56 -8.19 -8.60
CA THR A 26 -9.57 -7.45 -9.37
C THR A 26 -9.11 -6.07 -9.86
N ARG A 27 -7.95 -5.59 -9.41
CA ARG A 27 -7.33 -4.32 -9.85
C ARG A 27 -5.85 -4.56 -10.10
N PRO A 28 -5.50 -5.10 -11.28
CA PRO A 28 -4.11 -5.25 -11.66
C PRO A 28 -3.43 -3.88 -11.79
N CYS A 29 -2.11 -3.88 -11.65
CA CYS A 29 -1.31 -2.69 -11.91
C CYS A 29 -1.38 -2.32 -13.39
N PHE A 30 -1.56 -1.03 -13.68
CA PHE A 30 -1.53 -0.54 -15.06
C PHE A 30 -0.14 -0.72 -15.68
N ILE A 31 0.91 -0.48 -14.88
CA ILE A 31 2.32 -0.70 -15.22
C ILE A 31 2.98 -1.36 -13.99
N GLY A 32 3.82 -2.37 -14.22
CA GLY A 32 4.54 -3.09 -13.17
C GLY A 32 3.81 -4.31 -12.61
N TYR A 33 4.23 -4.76 -11.42
CA TYR A 33 3.78 -5.98 -10.76
C TYR A 33 3.10 -5.69 -9.42
N CYS A 34 2.13 -6.55 -9.07
CA CYS A 34 1.45 -6.45 -7.79
C CYS A 34 2.21 -7.20 -6.71
N CYS A 35 2.83 -6.45 -5.78
CA CYS A 35 3.61 -6.98 -4.68
C CYS A 35 3.00 -6.53 -3.35
N GLN A 36 2.54 -7.47 -2.53
CA GLN A 36 1.99 -7.17 -1.19
C GLN A 36 0.88 -6.08 -1.21
N GLY A 37 0.07 -6.05 -2.26
CA GLY A 37 -1.01 -5.06 -2.43
C GLY A 37 -0.55 -3.69 -2.92
N ALA A 38 0.69 -3.58 -3.39
CA ALA A 38 1.31 -2.40 -3.97
C ALA A 38 1.78 -2.65 -5.41
N CYS A 39 1.53 -1.72 -6.33
CA CYS A 39 2.17 -1.74 -7.63
C CYS A 39 3.63 -1.31 -7.51
N MET A 40 4.52 -2.19 -7.95
CA MET A 40 5.95 -1.93 -8.06
C MET A 40 6.39 -2.03 -9.52
N GLU A 41 7.37 -1.24 -9.93
CA GLU A 41 7.88 -1.25 -11.32
C GLU A 41 8.63 -2.55 -11.67
N HIS A 42 9.15 -3.24 -10.65
CA HIS A 42 9.88 -4.49 -10.78
C HIS A 42 9.10 -5.67 -10.20
N ILE A 43 9.41 -6.89 -10.66
CA ILE A 43 8.90 -8.12 -10.06
C ILE A 43 9.30 -8.20 -8.58
N CYS A 44 8.39 -8.64 -7.73
CA CYS A 44 8.70 -8.97 -6.35
C CYS A 44 9.64 -10.17 -6.39
N MET A 45 10.94 -9.96 -6.19
CA MET A 45 11.83 -11.06 -5.88
C MET A 45 11.57 -11.46 -4.42
N GLU A 46 11.29 -12.74 -4.23
CA GLU A 46 11.00 -13.39 -2.94
C GLU A 46 12.14 -13.25 -1.93
#